data_AF-A0A1R4H982-F1
#
_entry.id   AF-A0A1R4H982-F1
#
_cell.length_a   1.000
_cell.length_b   1.000
_cell.length_c   1.000
_cell.angle_alpha   90.00
_cell.angle_beta   90.00
_cell.angle_gamma   90.00
#
_symmetry.space_group_name_H-M   'P 1'
#
loop_
_entity.id
_entity.type
_entity.pdbx_description
1 polymer ?
#
loop_
_entity_poly.entity_id
_entity_poly.type
_entity_poly.pdbx_seq_one_letter_code
_entity_poly.pdbx_strand_id
1 'polypeptide(L)' 'MKFIWDEPKRISNIDKHGLDFALTHLVFESDTFTFEDNRIVYNERRFITLGLLEGTPVVVVHRNRR' A
#
# COMPACT_ATOMS: atom_id res chain seq x y z
N MET A 1 11.10 2.78 -7.14
CA MET A 1 10.78 1.54 -6.39
C MET A 1 9.94 0.63 -7.29
N LYS A 2 10.05 -0.70 -7.22
CA LYS A 2 9.21 -1.59 -8.03
C LYS A 2 8.02 -2.06 -7.20
N PHE A 3 6.81 -1.78 -7.67
CA PHE A 3 5.57 -2.26 -7.09
C PHE A 3 5.09 -3.49 -7.85
N ILE A 4 4.66 -4.49 -7.12
CA ILE A 4 4.07 -5.72 -7.66
C ILE A 4 2.88 -6.10 -6.81
N TRP A 5 1.90 -6.72 -7.44
CA TRP A 5 0.69 -7.20 -6.80
C TRP A 5 0.16 -8.38 -7.60
N ASP A 6 -0.72 -9.15 -6.97
CA ASP A 6 -1.53 -10.14 -7.67
C ASP A 6 -2.74 -9.42 -8.29
N GLU A 7 -3.01 -9.67 -9.57
CA GLU A 7 -4.08 -8.98 -10.28
C GLU A 7 -5.49 -9.17 -9.65
N PRO A 8 -5.87 -10.37 -9.17
CA PRO A 8 -7.12 -10.53 -8.43
C PRO A 8 -7.21 -9.66 -7.17
N LYS A 9 -6.06 -9.39 -6.52
CA LYS A 9 -6.01 -8.53 -5.34
C LYS A 9 -6.18 -7.05 -5.72
N ARG A 10 -5.60 -6.61 -6.83
CA ARG A 10 -5.81 -5.25 -7.38
C ARG A 10 -7.28 -5.00 -7.68
N ILE A 11 -7.93 -5.90 -8.42
CA ILE A 11 -9.36 -5.78 -8.77
C ILE A 11 -10.20 -5.72 -7.50
N SER A 12 -10.01 -6.64 -6.56
CA SER A 12 -10.74 -6.60 -5.29
C SER A 12 -10.48 -5.33 -4.48
N ASN A 13 -9.31 -4.70 -4.60
CA ASN A 13 -9.00 -3.45 -3.90
C ASN A 13 -9.74 -2.26 -4.52
N ILE A 14 -9.81 -2.21 -5.85
CA ILE A 14 -10.60 -1.23 -6.59
C ILE A 14 -12.08 -1.34 -6.19
N ASP A 15 -12.65 -2.56 -6.20
CA ASP A 15 -14.06 -2.76 -5.86
C ASP A 15 -14.40 -2.37 -4.41
N LYS A 16 -13.49 -2.64 -3.46
CA LYS A 16 -13.71 -2.39 -2.03
C LYS A 16 -13.41 -0.96 -1.59
N HIS A 17 -12.43 -0.33 -2.22
CA HIS A 17 -11.85 0.92 -1.73
C HIS A 17 -11.78 2.04 -2.77
N GLY A 18 -12.08 1.73 -4.04
CA GLY A 18 -11.95 2.69 -5.15
C GLY A 18 -10.51 3.07 -5.49
N LEU A 19 -9.52 2.35 -4.94
CA LEU A 19 -8.09 2.67 -5.09
C LEU A 19 -7.37 1.60 -5.90
N ASP A 20 -6.63 2.04 -6.91
CA ASP A 20 -5.84 1.18 -7.78
C ASP A 20 -4.38 1.13 -7.33
N PHE A 21 -3.82 -0.06 -7.16
CA PHE A 21 -2.41 -0.25 -6.84
C PHE A 21 -1.45 0.31 -7.91
N ALA A 22 -1.89 0.43 -9.16
CA ALA A 22 -1.10 1.08 -10.21
C ALA A 22 -0.71 2.52 -9.86
N LEU A 23 -1.51 3.20 -9.03
CA LEU A 23 -1.28 4.57 -8.57
C LEU A 23 -0.41 4.67 -7.31
N THR A 24 -0.01 3.53 -6.73
CA THR A 24 0.76 3.50 -5.47
C THR A 24 2.04 4.30 -5.58
N HIS A 25 2.71 4.34 -6.74
CA HIS A 25 3.95 5.09 -6.92
C HIS A 25 3.80 6.57 -6.57
N LEU A 26 2.67 7.20 -6.91
CA LEU A 26 2.39 8.62 -6.59
C LEU A 26 2.37 8.88 -5.09
N VAL A 27 1.90 7.91 -4.30
CA VAL A 27 1.90 8.01 -2.83
C VAL A 27 3.33 8.03 -2.31
N PHE A 28 4.19 7.13 -2.81
CA PHE A 28 5.59 7.02 -2.38
C PHE A 28 6.52 8.10 -2.95
N GLU A 29 6.06 8.86 -3.93
CA GLU A 29 6.76 10.06 -4.43
C GLU A 29 6.49 11.31 -3.56
N SER A 30 5.52 11.23 -2.65
CA SER A 30 5.19 12.28 -1.68
C SER A 30 5.78 11.99 -0.30
N ASP A 31 5.58 12.92 0.66
CA ASP A 31 5.95 12.68 2.05
C ASP A 31 5.14 11.51 2.61
N THR A 32 5.87 10.53 3.15
CA THR A 32 5.28 9.32 3.71
C THR A 32 5.80 9.05 5.12
N PHE A 33 4.94 8.43 5.93
CA PHE A 33 5.32 7.87 7.23
C PHE A 33 5.03 6.37 7.24
N THR A 34 6.07 5.56 7.40
CA THR A 34 5.98 4.10 7.33
C THR A 34 6.37 3.46 8.65
N PHE A 35 5.56 2.51 9.11
CA PHE A 35 5.83 1.73 10.31
C PHE A 35 5.41 0.26 10.12
N GLU A 36 5.93 -0.63 10.96
CA GLU A 36 5.61 -2.06 10.90
C GLU A 36 4.19 -2.34 11.39
N ASP A 37 3.46 -3.21 10.67
CA ASP A 37 2.14 -3.68 11.09
C ASP A 37 2.29 -4.78 12.14
N ASN A 38 2.24 -4.40 13.41
CA ASN A 38 2.30 -5.31 14.56
C ASN A 38 0.93 -5.64 15.15
N ARG A 39 -0.17 -5.31 14.44
CA ARG A 39 -1.55 -5.54 14.94
C ARG A 39 -1.90 -7.03 15.02
N ILE A 40 -1.32 -7.84 14.15
CA ILE A 40 -1.50 -9.28 14.07
C ILE A 40 -0.14 -9.92 13.82
N VAL A 41 0.11 -11.08 14.43
CA VAL A 41 1.30 -11.89 14.12
C VAL A 41 1.06 -12.61 12.79
N TYR A 42 1.35 -11.93 11.69
CA TYR A 42 1.29 -12.51 10.35
C TYR A 42 2.49 -13.45 10.11
N ASN A 43 2.34 -14.38 9.17
CA ASN A 43 3.45 -15.23 8.69
C ASN A 43 4.47 -14.48 7.83
N GLU A 44 4.27 -13.18 7.62
CA GLU A 44 5.09 -12.29 6.82
C GLU A 44 5.18 -10.92 7.48
N ARG A 45 6.29 -10.22 7.27
CA ARG A 45 6.46 -8.86 7.77
C ARG A 45 5.72 -7.88 6.85
N ARG A 46 4.78 -7.12 7.42
CA ARG A 46 3.99 -6.10 6.73
C ARG A 46 4.30 -4.72 7.28
N PHE A 47 4.12 -3.72 6.43
CA PHE A 47 4.29 -2.32 6.75
C PHE A 47 3.03 -1.55 6.39
N ILE A 48 2.73 -0.53 7.19
CA ILE A 48 1.70 0.45 6.94
C ILE A 48 2.40 1.75 6.56
N THR A 49 2.06 2.29 5.39
CA THR A 49 2.52 3.59 4.93
C THR A 49 1.35 4.55 4.89
N LEU A 50 1.44 5.65 5.64
CA LEU A 50 0.58 6.81 5.50
C LEU A 50 1.19 7.73 4.44
N GLY A 51 0.36 8.25 3.54
CA GLY A 51 0.79 9.19 2.51
C GLY A 51 -0.37 9.89 1.83
N LEU A 52 -0.07 10.65 0.77
CA LEU A 52 -1.06 11.40 0.01
C LEU A 52 -1.16 10.86 -1.42
N LEU A 53 -2.38 10.64 -1.90
CA LEU A 53 -2.69 10.44 -3.31
C LEU A 53 -3.42 11.67 -3.83
N GLU A 54 -2.72 12.50 -4.62
CA GLU A 54 -3.27 13.77 -5.15
C GLU A 54 -3.91 14.64 -4.05
N GLY A 55 -3.26 14.75 -2.90
CA GLY A 55 -3.74 15.51 -1.74
C GLY A 55 -4.77 14.78 -0.86
N THR A 56 -5.21 13.59 -1.25
CA THR A 56 -6.10 12.75 -0.44
C THR A 56 -5.29 11.83 0.47
N PRO A 57 -5.49 11.85 1.80
CA PRO A 57 -4.84 10.91 2.72
C PRO A 57 -5.22 9.47 2.42
N VAL A 58 -4.20 8.61 2.26
CA VAL A 58 -4.37 7.19 2.01
C VAL A 58 -3.47 6.34 2.91
N VAL A 59 -3.85 5.09 3.09
CA VAL A 59 -3.08 4.09 3.82
C VAL A 59 -2.74 2.95 2.87
N VAL A 60 -1.45 2.68 2.70
CA VAL A 60 -0.95 1.56 1.88
C VAL A 60 -0.38 0.49 2.80
N VAL A 61 -0.93 -0.72 2.73
CA VAL A 61 -0.37 -1.89 3.42
C VAL A 61 0.46 -2.69 2.41
N HIS A 62 1.74 -2.88 2.70
CA HIS A 62 2.66 -3.55 1.79
C HIS A 62 3.66 -4.44 2.54
N ARG A 63 4.42 -5.22 1.77
CA ARG A 63 5.57 -5.97 2.28
C ARG A 63 6.75 -5.74 1.35
N ASN A 64 7.94 -5.71 1.92
CA ASN A 64 9.17 -5.71 1.13
C ASN A 64 9.41 -7.11 0.59
N ARG A 65 9.61 -7.21 -0.72
CA ARG A 65 10.12 -8.43 -1.36
C ARG A 65 11.63 -8.26 -1.52
N ARG A 66 12.40 -9.20 -0.96
CA ARG A 66 13.84 -9.28 -1.19
C ARG A 66 14.13 -9.77 -2.61
#